data_AF-A0A150WBX5-F1
#
_entry.id   AF-A0A150WBX5-F1
#
_cell.length_a   1.000
_cell.length_b   1.000
_cell.length_c   1.000
_cell.angle_alpha   90.00
_cell.angle_beta   90.00
_cell.angle_gamma   90.00
#
_symmetry.space_group_name_H-M   'P 1'
#
loop_
_entity.id
_entity.type
_entity.pdbx_description
1 polymer ?
#
loop_
_entity_poly.entity_id
_entity_poly.type
_entity_poly.pdbx_seq_one_letter_code
_entity_poly.pdbx_strand_id
1 'polypeptide(L)'
;MFPNFRQHHNCYCAFCKSPRRIYRKRSISLMNVLGSALASVVMMFAIWQQFDPRVMIVFVVCLAFSEVFVKIRWRLSVVCRACGFDPVLYTKDPQAAADKVRFQLDVRKQDPKYLLAKPLNLPAIPAEKAKALQEKGKGRLVSRSI
;
A
#
# COMPACT_ATOMS: atom_id res chain seq x y z
N MET A 1 12.13 12.30 -25.82
CA MET A 1 12.66 12.88 -24.56
C MET A 1 11.51 12.98 -23.54
N PHE A 2 11.18 11.89 -22.85
CA PHE A 2 10.10 11.86 -21.83
C PHE A 2 10.64 11.29 -20.51
N PRO A 3 11.23 12.11 -19.64
CA PRO A 3 11.75 11.65 -18.36
C PRO A 3 10.63 11.69 -17.32
N ASN A 4 9.66 10.76 -17.32
CA ASN A 4 8.63 10.77 -16.27
C ASN A 4 7.98 9.42 -15.88
N PHE A 5 8.60 8.29 -16.24
CA PHE A 5 8.04 6.95 -15.99
C PHE A 5 8.60 6.20 -14.77
N ARG A 6 9.50 6.79 -13.96
CA ARG A 6 9.89 6.17 -12.68
C ARG A 6 8.80 6.41 -11.61
N GLN A 7 7.66 5.74 -11.77
CA GLN A 7 6.55 5.76 -10.82
C GLN A 7 6.84 4.99 -9.51
N HIS A 8 7.95 4.26 -9.49
CA HIS A 8 8.32 3.34 -8.43
C HIS A 8 9.53 3.83 -7.66
N HIS A 9 9.48 3.67 -6.34
CA HIS A 9 10.60 3.93 -5.45
C HIS A 9 11.00 2.64 -4.72
N ASN A 10 12.30 2.37 -4.68
CA ASN A 10 12.86 1.26 -3.91
C ASN A 10 12.99 1.73 -2.47
N CYS A 11 12.40 0.99 -1.55
CA CYS A 11 12.41 1.31 -0.13
C CYS A 11 12.36 0.02 0.68
N TYR A 12 12.66 0.12 1.97
CA TYR A 12 12.61 -1.02 2.88
C TYR A 12 11.31 -0.98 3.70
N CYS A 13 10.88 -2.14 4.19
CA CYS A 13 9.83 -2.18 5.20
C CYS A 13 10.38 -1.63 6.53
N ALA A 14 9.64 -0.75 7.20
CA ALA A 14 10.04 -0.22 8.51
C ALA A 14 10.14 -1.32 9.59
N PHE A 15 9.35 -2.39 9.45
CA PHE A 15 9.31 -3.49 10.41
C PHE A 15 10.33 -4.60 10.09
N CYS A 16 10.13 -5.32 8.99
CA CYS A 16 10.99 -6.48 8.65
C CYS A 16 12.22 -6.15 7.79
N LYS A 17 12.45 -4.88 7.44
CA LYS A 17 13.54 -4.41 6.57
C LYS A 17 13.64 -5.12 5.21
N SER A 18 12.57 -5.75 4.72
CA SER A 18 12.57 -6.38 3.40
C SER A 18 12.60 -5.33 2.28
N PRO A 19 13.39 -5.51 1.20
CA PRO A 19 13.38 -4.61 0.06
C PRO A 19 12.02 -4.68 -0.66
N ARG A 20 11.49 -3.52 -1.05
CA ARG A 20 10.21 -3.40 -1.75
C ARG A 20 10.22 -2.23 -2.74
N ARG A 21 9.39 -2.36 -3.78
CA ARG A 21 9.20 -1.34 -4.80
C ARG A 21 7.77 -0.80 -4.72
N ILE A 22 7.61 0.42 -4.20
CA ILE A 22 6.30 1.03 -3.94
C ILE A 22 6.00 2.08 -5.00
N TYR A 23 4.73 2.24 -5.36
CA TYR A 23 4.29 3.35 -6.20
C TYR A 23 4.15 4.63 -5.36
N ARG A 24 4.80 5.72 -5.75
CA ARG A 24 4.76 6.98 -4.98
C ARG A 24 3.50 7.81 -5.23
N LYS A 25 2.99 7.78 -6.47
CA LYS A 25 1.89 8.65 -6.91
C LYS A 25 0.54 8.16 -6.37
N ARG A 26 -0.12 9.02 -5.59
CA ARG A 26 -1.49 8.83 -5.07
C ARG A 26 -2.56 9.49 -5.97
N SER A 27 -2.16 10.44 -6.82
CA SER A 27 -3.04 11.18 -7.72
C SER A 27 -2.96 10.71 -9.17
N ILE A 28 -4.00 11.02 -9.93
CA ILE A 28 -4.10 10.79 -11.37
C ILE A 28 -3.04 11.66 -12.08
N SER A 29 -2.28 11.06 -12.99
CA SER A 29 -1.34 11.78 -13.86
C SER A 29 -2.07 12.26 -15.12
N LEU A 30 -1.59 13.31 -15.78
CA LEU A 30 -2.15 13.79 -17.06
C LEU A 30 -2.30 12.66 -18.10
N MET A 31 -1.38 11.70 -18.11
CA MET A 31 -1.44 10.51 -18.97
C MET A 31 -2.67 9.63 -18.72
N ASN A 32 -3.12 9.52 -17.46
CA ASN A 32 -4.33 8.77 -17.14
C ASN A 32 -5.57 9.53 -17.58
N VAL A 33 -5.56 10.87 -17.51
CA VAL A 33 -6.66 11.72 -18.00
C VAL A 33 -6.80 11.58 -19.51
N LEU A 34 -5.67 11.68 -20.24
CA LEU A 34 -5.64 11.47 -21.68
C LEU A 34 -6.09 10.05 -22.05
N GLY A 35 -5.63 9.04 -21.31
CA GLY A 35 -6.08 7.66 -21.47
C GLY A 35 -7.58 7.49 -21.23
N SER A 36 -8.15 8.15 -20.21
CA SER A 36 -9.60 8.12 -19.96
C SER A 36 -10.40 8.84 -21.05
N ALA A 37 -9.86 9.91 -21.63
CA ALA A 37 -10.50 10.63 -22.73
C ALA A 37 -10.54 9.78 -24.01
N LEU A 38 -9.43 9.13 -24.35
CA LEU A 38 -9.38 8.19 -25.47
C LEU A 38 -10.31 6.99 -25.24
N ALA A 39 -10.30 6.43 -24.02
CA ALA A 39 -11.18 5.32 -23.66
C ALA A 39 -12.67 5.70 -23.77
N SER A 40 -13.06 6.90 -23.34
CA SER A 40 -14.45 7.36 -23.46
C SER A 40 -14.89 7.55 -24.91
N VAL A 41 -13.99 8.02 -25.78
CA VAL A 41 -14.29 8.17 -27.22
C VAL A 41 -14.48 6.80 -27.86
N VAL A 42 -13.60 5.84 -27.59
CA VAL A 42 -13.74 4.47 -28.09
C VAL A 42 -15.04 3.82 -27.60
N MET A 43 -15.37 4.02 -26.32
CA MET A 43 -16.61 3.49 -25.73
C MET A 43 -17.86 4.14 -26.33
N MET A 44 -17.82 5.43 -26.65
CA MET A 44 -18.90 6.12 -27.36
C MET A 44 -19.12 5.54 -28.76
N PHE A 45 -18.05 5.38 -29.55
CA PHE A 45 -18.16 4.78 -30.90
C PHE A 45 -18.66 3.34 -30.86
N ALA A 46 -18.31 2.57 -29.81
CA ALA A 46 -18.77 1.20 -29.66
C ALA A 46 -20.27 1.08 -29.34
N ILE A 47 -20.85 2.05 -28.62
CA ILE A 47 -22.26 1.99 -28.17
C ILE A 47 -23.20 2.70 -29.14
N TRP A 48 -22.86 3.93 -29.55
CA TRP A 48 -23.77 4.79 -30.30
C TRP A 48 -23.40 4.97 -31.78
N GLN A 49 -22.17 4.63 -32.18
CA GLN A 49 -21.63 4.83 -33.54
C GLN A 49 -21.74 6.27 -34.09
N GLN A 50 -22.21 7.22 -33.30
CA GLN A 50 -22.39 8.64 -33.62
C GLN A 50 -21.84 9.51 -32.48
N PHE A 51 -21.59 10.79 -32.80
CA PHE A 51 -21.04 11.74 -31.85
C PHE A 51 -22.15 12.35 -31.00
N ASP A 52 -22.41 11.74 -29.85
CA ASP A 52 -23.43 12.18 -28.90
C ASP A 52 -22.81 12.96 -27.71
N PRO A 53 -23.45 14.05 -27.24
CA PRO A 53 -22.97 14.81 -26.07
C PRO A 53 -22.96 13.97 -24.78
N ARG A 54 -23.64 12.81 -24.78
CA ARG A 54 -23.62 11.82 -23.70
C ARG A 54 -22.22 11.25 -23.42
N VAL A 55 -21.26 11.42 -24.34
CA VAL A 55 -19.85 11.03 -24.13
C VAL A 55 -19.23 11.70 -22.91
N MET A 56 -19.68 12.90 -22.54
CA MET A 56 -19.19 13.60 -21.35
C MET A 56 -19.49 12.82 -20.06
N ILE A 57 -20.65 12.16 -19.98
CA ILE A 57 -21.01 11.32 -18.84
C ILE A 57 -20.09 10.10 -18.78
N VAL A 58 -19.88 9.45 -19.93
CA VAL A 58 -18.97 8.29 -20.04
C VAL A 58 -17.54 8.68 -19.65
N PHE A 59 -17.08 9.85 -20.09
CA PHE A 59 -15.77 10.38 -19.73
C PHE A 59 -15.62 10.60 -18.22
N VAL A 60 -16.59 11.24 -17.57
CA VAL A 60 -16.56 11.44 -16.10
C VAL A 60 -16.52 10.11 -15.36
N VAL A 61 -17.30 9.13 -15.81
CA VAL A 61 -17.30 7.77 -15.24
C VAL A 61 -15.92 7.11 -15.42
N CYS A 62 -15.34 7.14 -16.62
CA CYS A 62 -14.00 6.62 -16.87
C CYS A 62 -12.93 7.31 -16.02
N LEU A 63 -13.04 8.62 -15.83
CA LEU A 63 -12.13 9.39 -14.99
C LEU A 63 -12.24 8.95 -13.52
N ALA A 64 -13.45 8.81 -12.98
CA ALA A 64 -13.69 8.31 -11.63
C ALA A 64 -13.08 6.90 -11.43
N PHE A 65 -13.29 5.99 -12.39
CA PHE A 65 -12.67 4.66 -12.37
C PHE A 65 -11.14 4.73 -12.36
N SER A 66 -10.55 5.62 -13.17
CA SER A 66 -9.10 5.80 -13.20
C SER A 66 -8.55 6.28 -11.85
N GLU A 67 -9.29 7.13 -11.13
CA GLU A 67 -8.88 7.61 -9.81
C GLU A 67 -8.91 6.49 -8.77
N VAL A 68 -10.02 5.74 -8.74
CA VAL A 68 -10.20 4.60 -7.84
C VAL A 68 -9.10 3.57 -8.08
N PHE A 69 -8.80 3.24 -9.34
CA PHE A 69 -7.76 2.29 -9.69
C PHE A 69 -6.37 2.74 -9.22
N VAL A 70 -6.02 4.02 -9.40
CA VAL A 70 -4.75 4.58 -8.91
C VAL A 70 -4.67 4.51 -7.38
N LYS A 71 -5.76 4.83 -6.68
CA LYS A 71 -5.83 4.75 -5.21
C LYS A 71 -5.68 3.32 -4.70
N ILE A 72 -6.38 2.36 -5.31
CA ILE A 72 -6.30 0.93 -4.93
C ILE A 72 -4.88 0.41 -5.19
N ARG A 73 -4.33 0.64 -6.38
CA ARG A 73 -2.97 0.19 -6.74
C ARG A 73 -1.92 0.76 -5.80
N TRP A 74 -2.02 2.04 -5.45
CA TRP A 74 -1.16 2.65 -4.44
C TRP A 74 -1.29 1.93 -3.11
N ARG A 75 -2.51 1.72 -2.60
CA ARG A 75 -2.76 1.08 -1.31
C ARG A 75 -2.19 -0.35 -1.24
N LEU A 76 -2.40 -1.15 -2.28
CA LEU A 76 -1.87 -2.52 -2.36
C LEU A 76 -0.33 -2.57 -2.39
N SER A 77 0.31 -1.53 -2.93
CA SER A 77 1.78 -1.47 -2.98
C SER A 77 2.43 -1.00 -1.67
N VAL A 78 1.68 -0.28 -0.84
CA VAL A 78 2.18 0.27 0.43
C VAL A 78 2.24 -0.81 1.53
N VAL A 79 1.32 -1.77 1.51
CA VAL A 79 1.29 -2.90 2.45
C VAL A 79 2.45 -3.86 2.16
N CYS A 80 3.19 -4.24 3.19
CA CYS A 80 4.30 -5.18 3.04
C CYS A 80 3.77 -6.61 2.82
N ARG A 81 4.07 -7.23 1.67
CA ARG A 81 3.69 -8.63 1.37
C ARG A 81 4.43 -9.67 2.21
N ALA A 82 5.54 -9.30 2.84
CA ALA A 82 6.27 -10.21 3.71
C ALA A 82 5.64 -10.22 5.11
N CYS A 83 5.71 -9.13 5.86
CA CYS A 83 5.24 -9.11 7.26
C CYS A 83 3.79 -8.66 7.44
N GLY A 84 3.10 -8.20 6.40
CA GLY A 84 1.74 -7.65 6.53
C GLY A 84 1.67 -6.24 7.12
N PHE A 85 2.81 -5.61 7.41
CA PHE A 85 2.85 -4.26 7.99
C PHE A 85 2.29 -3.21 7.02
N ASP A 86 1.28 -2.47 7.51
CA ASP A 86 0.66 -1.34 6.81
C ASP A 86 1.05 -0.02 7.53
N PRO A 87 1.93 0.81 6.94
CA PRO A 87 2.34 2.07 7.56
C PRO A 87 1.18 3.07 7.67
N VAL A 88 0.20 3.03 6.75
CA VAL A 88 -0.95 3.95 6.78
C VAL A 88 -1.87 3.59 7.93
N LEU A 89 -2.03 2.30 8.21
CA LEU A 89 -2.79 1.85 9.36
C LEU A 89 -2.05 2.13 10.66
N TYR A 90 -0.73 1.92 10.71
CA TYR A 90 0.08 2.18 11.90
C TYR A 90 -0.01 3.63 12.37
N THR A 91 -0.05 4.59 11.44
CA THR A 91 -0.22 6.01 11.79
C THR A 91 -1.60 6.36 12.36
N LYS A 92 -2.63 5.57 12.04
CA LYS A 92 -4.00 5.78 12.51
C LYS A 92 -4.25 5.02 13.81
N ASP A 93 -4.02 3.72 13.76
CA ASP A 93 -4.28 2.76 14.83
C ASP A 93 -3.11 1.77 14.93
N PRO A 94 -2.14 2.01 15.83
CA PRO A 94 -0.97 1.15 15.94
C PRO A 94 -1.32 -0.26 16.43
N GLN A 95 -2.39 -0.41 17.22
CA GLN A 95 -2.86 -1.71 17.71
C GLN A 95 -3.39 -2.57 16.55
N ALA A 96 -4.27 -2.03 15.72
CA ALA A 96 -4.80 -2.73 14.56
C ALA A 96 -3.70 -3.11 13.56
N ALA A 97 -2.65 -2.28 13.42
CA ALA A 97 -1.48 -2.63 12.61
C ALA A 97 -0.69 -3.80 13.21
N ALA A 98 -0.51 -3.84 14.53
CA ALA A 98 0.14 -4.96 15.21
C ALA A 98 -0.63 -6.27 15.05
N ASP A 99 -1.96 -6.23 15.17
CA ASP A 99 -2.80 -7.42 15.04
C ASP A 99 -2.77 -8.00 13.62
N LYS A 100 -2.71 -7.16 12.60
CA LYS A 100 -2.52 -7.62 11.20
C LYS A 100 -1.17 -8.29 10.99
N VAL A 101 -0.12 -7.75 11.58
CA VAL A 101 1.23 -8.36 11.50
C VAL A 101 1.24 -9.71 12.23
N ARG A 102 0.63 -9.80 13.41
CA ARG A 102 0.49 -11.08 14.15
C ARG A 102 -0.23 -12.12 13.31
N PHE A 103 -1.42 -11.78 12.79
CA PHE A 103 -2.19 -12.65 11.93
C PHE A 103 -1.38 -13.15 10.72
N GLN A 104 -0.64 -12.26 10.04
CA GLN A 104 0.19 -12.65 8.90
C GLN A 104 1.36 -13.57 9.31
N LEU A 105 1.97 -13.36 10.48
CA LEU A 105 3.03 -14.23 10.98
C LEU A 105 2.49 -15.60 11.40
N ASP A 106 1.30 -15.67 11.97
CA ASP A 106 0.62 -16.92 12.34
C ASP A 106 0.29 -17.75 11.09
N VAL A 107 -0.24 -17.12 10.04
CA VAL A 107 -0.47 -17.77 8.74
C VAL A 107 0.84 -18.30 8.17
N ARG A 108 1.91 -17.49 8.22
CA ARG A 108 3.23 -17.92 7.73
C ARG A 108 3.85 -19.08 8.49
N LYS A 109 3.55 -19.20 9.78
CA LYS A 109 4.01 -20.32 10.61
C LYS A 109 3.36 -21.65 10.19
N GLN A 110 2.12 -21.61 9.68
CA GLN A 110 1.39 -22.78 9.23
C GLN A 110 1.81 -23.23 7.83
N ASP A 111 2.21 -22.28 6.97
CA ASP A 111 2.56 -22.54 5.58
C ASP A 111 3.92 -23.29 5.45
N PRO A 112 3.95 -24.52 4.87
CA PRO A 112 5.17 -25.31 4.73
C PRO A 112 6.19 -24.65 3.80
N LYS A 113 5.74 -23.75 2.92
CA LYS A 113 6.57 -22.97 2.00
C LYS A 113 7.60 -22.09 2.73
N TYR A 114 7.30 -21.65 3.95
CA TYR A 114 8.17 -20.72 4.67
C TYR A 114 9.14 -21.40 5.65
N LEU A 115 9.08 -22.72 5.80
CA LEU A 115 9.98 -23.47 6.70
C LEU A 115 11.46 -23.35 6.29
N LEU A 116 11.73 -23.33 4.99
CA LEU A 116 13.09 -23.22 4.44
C LEU A 116 13.38 -21.82 3.88
N ALA A 117 12.42 -20.89 3.98
CA ALA A 117 12.61 -19.54 3.47
C ALA A 117 13.51 -18.72 4.41
N LYS A 118 14.19 -17.71 3.87
CA LYS A 118 15.00 -16.79 4.67
C LYS A 118 14.16 -16.17 5.80
N PRO A 119 14.62 -16.23 7.06
CA PRO A 119 13.88 -15.65 8.18
C PRO A 119 13.75 -14.13 8.02
N LEU A 120 12.67 -13.57 8.57
CA LEU A 120 12.44 -12.14 8.59
C LEU A 120 13.33 -11.48 9.65
N ASN A 121 13.91 -10.32 9.32
CA ASN A 121 14.61 -9.48 10.29
C ASN A 121 13.60 -8.71 11.15
N LEU A 122 13.05 -9.38 12.16
CA LEU A 122 12.14 -8.78 13.13
C LEU A 122 12.93 -8.00 14.20
N PRO A 123 12.46 -6.83 14.64
CA PRO A 123 13.08 -6.14 15.75
C PRO A 123 12.85 -6.94 17.05
N ALA A 124 13.91 -7.53 17.59
CA ALA A 124 13.86 -8.20 18.88
C ALA A 124 13.87 -7.16 20.01
N ILE A 125 12.82 -7.14 20.82
CA ILE A 125 12.80 -6.34 22.06
C ILE A 125 13.47 -7.20 23.13
N PRO A 126 14.53 -6.72 23.81
CA PRO A 126 15.15 -7.46 24.91
C PRO A 126 14.13 -7.63 26.05
N ALA A 127 14.17 -8.78 26.73
CA ALA A 127 13.18 -9.15 27.74
C ALA A 127 13.03 -8.09 28.86
N GLU A 128 14.12 -7.43 29.24
CA GLU A 128 14.14 -6.33 30.21
C GLU A 128 13.27 -5.15 29.76
N LYS A 129 13.37 -4.75 28.49
CA LYS A 129 12.55 -3.66 27.93
C LYS A 129 11.09 -4.06 27.77
N ALA A 130 10.81 -5.35 27.52
CA ALA A 130 9.44 -5.86 27.45
C ALA A 130 8.75 -5.78 28.83
N LYS A 131 9.46 -6.16 29.90
CA LYS A 131 8.97 -6.01 31.28
C LYS A 131 8.73 -4.53 31.64
N ALA A 132 9.69 -3.66 31.33
CA ALA A 132 9.56 -2.22 31.57
C ALA A 132 8.40 -1.57 30.78
N LEU A 133 8.07 -2.07 29.58
CA LEU A 133 6.91 -1.63 28.80
C LEU A 133 5.57 -2.08 29.41
N GLN A 134 5.54 -3.27 30.02
CA GLN A 134 4.35 -3.77 30.72
C GLN A 134 4.07 -2.96 32.00
N GLU A 135 5.12 -2.62 32.75
CA GLU A 135 5.02 -1.83 33.98
C GLU A 135 4.63 -0.36 33.74
N LYS A 136 5.17 0.28 32.70
CA LYS A 136 4.98 1.73 32.46
C LYS A 136 3.64 2.11 31.81
N GLY A 137 2.82 1.12 31.43
CA GLY A 137 1.53 1.34 30.77
C GLY A 137 1.66 1.83 29.32
N LYS A 138 0.58 1.63 28.53
CA LYS A 138 0.53 1.98 27.10
C LYS A 138 0.77 3.49 26.91
N GLY A 139 1.79 3.86 26.12
CA GLY A 139 2.02 5.24 25.67
C GLY A 139 3.22 5.98 26.27
N ARG A 140 3.95 5.39 27.23
CA ARG A 140 5.20 5.99 27.75
C ARG A 140 6.42 5.43 27.01
N LEU A 141 7.22 6.34 26.44
CA LEU A 141 8.48 6.01 25.75
C LEU A 141 9.51 5.52 26.78
N VAL A 142 9.87 4.24 26.70
CA VAL A 142 10.97 3.65 27.51
C VAL A 142 12.34 4.22 27.14
N SER A 143 12.46 4.85 25.97
CA SER A 143 13.71 5.43 25.48
C SER A 143 14.14 6.72 26.18
N ARG A 144 13.30 7.33 27.03
CA ARG A 144 13.59 8.60 27.72
C ARG A 144 13.96 8.45 29.20
N SER A 145 14.04 7.22 29.71
CA SER A 145 14.27 6.96 31.14
C SER A 145 15.63 6.34 31.43
N ILE A 146 16.65 6.73 30.66
CA ILE A 146 18.06 6.49 30.97
C ILE A 146 18.70 7.85 31.13
#